data_AF-A0A7C2TH55-F1
#
_entry.id   AF-A0A7C2TH55-F1
#
_cell.length_a   1.000
_cell.length_b   1.000
_cell.length_c   1.000
_cell.angle_alpha   90.00
_cell.angle_beta   90.00
_cell.angle_gamma   90.00
#
_symmetry.space_group_name_H-M   'P 1'
#
loop_
_entity.id
_entity.type
_entity.pdbx_description
1 polymer ?
#
loop_
_entity_poly.entity_id
_entity_poly.type
_entity_poly.pdbx_seq_one_letter_code
_entity_poly.pdbx_strand_id
1 'polypeptide(L)' 'MNIILIHPGEAEGDRVILRDHRARHIRRILKSKTGDTLRVGLLDGPMGTGLILGLAPDQVGAATGLPHPPAGQGRHRP' A
#
# COMPACT_ATOMS: atom_id res chain seq x y z
N MET A 1 16.46 -1.14 -4.81
CA MET A 1 15.76 -1.80 -3.68
C MET A 1 14.74 -0.80 -3.17
N ASN A 2 13.46 -0.99 -3.51
CA ASN A 2 12.42 0.03 -3.27
C ASN A 2 11.44 -0.48 -2.22
N ILE A 3 11.17 0.34 -1.21
CA ILE A 3 10.11 0.11 -0.22
C ILE A 3 8.96 1.07 -0.51
N ILE A 4 7.73 0.56 -0.57
CA ILE A 4 6.54 1.38 -0.71
C ILE A 4 6.06 1.76 0.68
N LEU A 5 6.12 3.05 1.01
CA LEU A 5 5.57 3.57 2.26
C LEU A 5 4.06 3.79 2.10
N ILE A 6 3.31 3.31 3.09
CA ILE A 6 1.85 3.37 3.16
C ILE A 6 1.47 4.18 4.37
N HIS A 7 0.56 5.14 4.18
CA HIS A 7 0.01 5.87 5.30
C HIS A 7 -1.03 4.99 6.01
N PRO A 8 -1.01 4.91 7.35
CA PRO A 8 -2.00 4.15 8.11
C PRO A 8 -3.45 4.62 7.86
N GLY A 9 -3.65 5.87 7.45
CA GLY A 9 -4.97 6.40 7.08
C GLY A 9 -5.47 5.99 5.69
N GLU A 10 -4.60 5.43 4.84
CA GLU A 10 -4.95 4.91 3.51
C GLU A 10 -5.10 3.38 3.49
N ALA A 11 -4.65 2.70 4.55
CA ALA A 11 -4.80 1.26 4.73
C ALA A 11 -6.15 0.95 5.39
N GLU A 12 -6.87 -0.03 4.86
CA GLU A 12 -8.16 -0.51 5.35
C GLU A 12 -8.04 -2.00 5.69
N GLY A 13 -7.81 -2.29 6.97
CA GLY A 13 -7.39 -3.62 7.42
C GLY A 13 -6.02 -4.00 6.84
N ASP A 14 -5.84 -5.28 6.55
CA ASP A 14 -4.62 -5.78 5.90
C ASP A 14 -4.53 -5.42 4.41
N ARG A 15 -5.20 -4.36 3.95
CA ARG A 15 -5.28 -3.98 2.53
C ARG A 15 -5.03 -2.49 2.37
N VAL A 16 -4.39 -2.13 1.27
CA VAL A 16 -4.17 -0.74 0.86
C VAL A 16 -4.55 -0.59 -0.61
N ILE A 17 -5.11 0.57 -0.95
CA ILE A 17 -5.35 0.95 -2.34
C ILE A 17 -4.52 2.20 -2.64
N LEU A 18 -3.46 2.02 -3.43
CA LEU A 18 -2.60 3.09 -3.87
C LEU A 18 -3.16 3.67 -5.16
N ARG A 19 -3.54 4.95 -5.18
CA ARG A 19 -4.11 5.62 -6.37
C ARG A 19 -3.18 6.71 -6.96
N ASP A 20 -1.99 6.86 -6.37
CA ASP A 20 -1.06 7.95 -6.70
C ASP A 20 0.07 7.52 -7.65
N HIS A 21 1.13 8.33 -7.68
CA HIS A 21 2.39 8.02 -8.36
C HIS A 21 2.99 6.65 -7.98
N ARG A 22 2.74 6.15 -6.76
CA ARG A 22 3.18 4.83 -6.27
C ARG A 22 2.64 3.69 -7.14
N ALA A 23 1.34 3.73 -7.48
CA ALA A 23 0.71 2.74 -8.36
C ALA A 23 1.41 2.65 -9.72
N ARG A 24 1.66 3.81 -10.33
CA ARG A 24 2.38 3.92 -11.59
C ARG A 24 3.84 3.48 -11.46
N HIS A 25 4.51 3.78 -10.36
CA HIS A 25 5.88 3.35 -10.10
C HIS A 25 5.97 1.83 -9.96
N ILE A 26 5.07 1.20 -9.19
CA ILE A 26 4.99 -0.26 -9.03
C ILE A 26 4.82 -0.93 -10.40
N ARG A 27 3.96 -0.39 -11.26
CA ARG A 27 3.72 -0.97 -12.59
C ARG A 27 4.84 -0.68 -13.61
N ARG A 28 5.37 0.54 -13.65
CA ARG A 28 6.36 0.93 -14.68
C ARG A 28 7.79 0.56 -14.30
N ILE A 29 8.15 0.73 -13.03
CA ILE A 29 9.51 0.50 -12.52
C ILE A 29 9.65 -0.91 -11.99
N LEU A 30 8.80 -1.32 -11.05
CA LEU A 30 8.88 -2.67 -10.46
C LEU A 30 8.31 -3.74 -11.38
N LYS A 31 7.49 -3.36 -12.38
CA LYS A 31 6.81 -4.27 -13.31
C LYS A 31 6.06 -5.40 -12.59
N SER A 32 5.57 -5.12 -11.39
CA SER A 32 4.87 -6.11 -10.57
C SER A 32 3.53 -6.48 -11.20
N LYS A 33 3.12 -7.72 -11.00
CA LYS A 33 1.85 -8.31 -11.43
C LYS A 33 1.02 -8.74 -10.22
N THR A 34 -0.27 -9.01 -10.44
CA THR A 34 -1.12 -9.63 -9.42
C THR A 34 -0.50 -10.95 -8.95
N GLY A 35 -0.40 -11.12 -7.63
CA GLY A 35 0.29 -12.26 -7.00
C GLY A 35 1.76 -12.00 -6.66
N ASP A 36 2.38 -10.91 -7.12
CA ASP A 36 3.74 -10.56 -6.71
C ASP A 36 3.76 -9.94 -5.32
N THR A 37 4.86 -10.15 -4.60
CA THR A 37 5.14 -9.53 -3.32
C THR A 37 6.16 -8.41 -3.46
N LEU A 38 5.91 -7.29 -2.78
CA LEU A 38 6.82 -6.16 -2.69
C LEU A 38 7.07 -5.77 -1.24
N ARG A 39 8.16 -5.08 -0.98
CA ARG A 39 8.47 -4.54 0.35
C ARG A 39 7.60 -3.32 0.61
N VAL A 40 6.83 -3.36 1.68
CA VAL A 40 5.95 -2.27 2.13
C VAL A 40 6.30 -1.88 3.55
N GLY A 41 6.08 -0.62 3.93
CA GLY A 41 6.23 -0.18 5.29
C GLY A 41 5.13 0.79 5.66
N LEU A 42 4.61 0.69 6.89
CA LEU A 42 3.71 1.71 7.41
C LEU A 42 4.52 2.97 7.75
N LEU A 43 3.98 4.14 7.45
CA LEU A 43 4.55 5.39 7.94
C LEU A 43 4.52 5.39 9.49
N ASP A 44 5.67 5.63 10.11
CA ASP A 44 5.88 5.53 11.57
C ASP A 44 5.48 4.18 12.19
N GLY A 45 5.54 3.10 11.40
CA GLY A 45 5.15 1.77 11.85
C GLY A 45 6.04 0.65 11.34
N PRO A 46 5.59 -0.61 11.48
CA PRO A 46 6.38 -1.78 11.09
C PRO A 46 6.54 -1.88 9.58
N MET A 47 7.65 -2.49 9.17
CA MET A 47 7.91 -2.87 7.78
C MET A 47 7.48 -4.32 7.55
N GLY A 48 7.05 -4.64 6.33
CA GLY A 48 6.63 -5.97 5.95
C GLY A 48 6.56 -6.16 4.44
N THR A 49 5.69 -7.07 4.03
CA THR A 49 5.54 -7.48 2.64
C THR A 49 4.11 -7.25 2.19
N GLY A 50 3.95 -6.60 1.04
CA GLY A 50 2.67 -6.33 0.41
C GLY A 50 2.47 -7.28 -0.76
N LEU A 51 1.39 -8.06 -0.75
CA LEU A 51 0.99 -8.90 -1.87
C LEU A 51 0.09 -8.09 -2.82
N ILE A 52 0.45 -7.97 -4.09
CA ILE A 52 -0.42 -7.33 -5.09
C ILE A 52 -1.67 -8.18 -5.27
N LEU A 53 -2.83 -7.65 -4.86
CA LEU A 53 -4.13 -8.27 -5.09
C LEU A 53 -4.74 -7.88 -6.43
N GLY A 54 -4.41 -6.68 -6.93
CA GLY A 54 -4.93 -6.21 -8.20
C GLY A 54 -4.24 -4.95 -8.70
N LEU A 55 -4.06 -4.86 -10.01
CA LEU A 55 -3.45 -3.72 -10.69
C LEU A 55 -4.44 -3.15 -11.68
N ALA A 56 -4.81 -1.90 -11.49
CA ALA A 56 -5.61 -1.12 -12.42
C ALA A 56 -4.77 0.02 -13.03
N PRO A 57 -5.28 0.66 -14.11
CA PRO A 57 -4.67 1.82 -14.76
C PRO A 57 -4.21 2.90 -13.78
N ASP A 58 -5.12 3.28 -12.87
CA ASP A 58 -4.94 4.40 -11.94
C ASP A 58 -4.90 3.98 -10.47
N GLN A 59 -5.00 2.68 -10.17
CA GLN A 59 -5.02 2.20 -8.79
C GLN A 59 -4.40 0.82 -8.64
N VAL A 60 -3.74 0.56 -7.53
CA VAL A 60 -3.11 -0.72 -7.21
C VAL A 60 -3.57 -1.15 -5.81
N GLY A 61 -4.23 -2.30 -5.75
CA GLY A 61 -4.62 -2.95 -4.50
C GLY A 61 -3.52 -3.90 -4.04
N ALA A 62 -3.06 -3.74 -2.81
CA ALA A 62 -2.11 -4.65 -2.19
C ALA A 62 -2.57 -5.04 -0.79
N ALA A 63 -2.35 -6.29 -0.40
CA ALA A 63 -2.55 -6.76 0.96
C ALA A 63 -1.27 -6.58 1.75
N THR A 64 -1.30 -5.76 2.78
CA THR A 64 -0.21 -5.63 3.75
C THR A 64 -0.61 -6.39 4.99
N GLY A 65 0.07 -7.51 5.29
CA GLY A 65 -0.15 -8.26 6.55
C GLY A 65 0.43 -7.53 7.77
N LEU A 66 0.36 -6.21 7.78
CA LEU A 66 0.88 -5.36 8.82
C LEU A 66 -0.27 -4.98 9.76
N PRO A 67 -0.13 -5.19 11.08
CA PRO A 67 -1.10 -4.71 12.04
C PRO A 67 -1.10 -3.19 12.00
N HIS A 68 -2.21 -2.60 11.56
CA HIS A 68 -2.41 -1.16 11.58
C HIS A 68 -3.66 -0.84 12.42
N PRO A 69 -3.71 0.32 13.09
CA PRO A 69 -4.90 0.73 13.83
C PRO A 69 -6.08 0.87 12.87
N PRO A 70 -7.30 0.43 13.26
CA PRO A 70 -8.47 0.46 12.39
C PRO A 70 -8.69 1.87 11.84
N ALA A 71 -8.81 1.96 10.51
CA ALA A 71 -9.02 3.20 9.79
C ALA A 71 -10.32 3.86 10.24
N GLY A 72 -10.21 4.78 11.20
CA GLY A 72 -11.36 5.45 11.80
C GLY A 72 -11.04 6.68 12.65
N GLN A 73 -9.77 7.00 12.91
CA GLN A 73 -9.40 8.13 13.80
C GLN A 73 -8.73 9.32 13.10
N GLY A 74 -8.65 9.31 11.77
CA GLY A 74 -8.04 10.39 10.98
C GLY A 74 -9.05 11.32 10.31
N ARG A 75 -10.13 11.75 11.00
CA ARG A 75 -10.89 12.92 10.53
C ARG A 75 -10.05 14.16 10.80
N HIS A 76 -9.22 14.54 9.82
CA HIS A 76 -8.64 15.86 9.78
C HIS A 76 -9.76 16.88 9.51
N ARG A 77 -10.03 17.77 10.48
CA ARG A 77 -10.24 19.22 10.26
C ARG A 77 -10.76 19.94 11.53
N PRO A 78 -10.57 21.28 11.63
CA PRO A 78 -9.72 22.17 10.83
C PRO A 78 -8.48 22.68 11.59
#